data_AF-A0A2V8WI38-F1
#
_entry.id   AF-A0A2V8WI38-F1
#
_cell.length_a   1.000
_cell.length_b   1.000
_cell.length_c   1.000
_cell.angle_alpha   90.00
_cell.angle_beta   90.00
_cell.angle_gamma   90.00
#
_symmetry.space_group_name_H-M   'P 1'
#
loop_
_entity.id
_entity.type
_entity.pdbx_description
1 polymer ?
#
loop_
_entity_poly.entity_id
_entity_poly.type
_entity_poly.pdbx_seq_one_letter_code
_entity_poly.pdbx_strand_id
1 'polypeptide(L)' 'DYELLFTVPPRKAKFLPKVFRGVRLTAIGRIIQGRKVLLLEENGRSRELVPRGWDPFRQVPR' A
#
# COMPACT_ATOMS: atom_id res chain seq x y z
N ASP A 1 -1.37 -10.03 -8.75
CA ASP A 1 -2.08 -10.15 -7.45
C ASP A 1 -3.59 -9.98 -7.56
N TYR A 2 -4.13 -9.12 -8.46
CA TYR A 2 -5.58 -8.95 -8.65
C TYR A 2 -6.36 -8.68 -7.35
N GLU A 3 -5.67 -8.13 -6.34
CA GLU A 3 -6.24 -7.72 -5.07
C GLU A 3 -6.77 -6.28 -5.14
N LEU A 4 -7.55 -5.89 -4.14
CA LEU A 4 -8.11 -4.54 -4.03
C LEU A 4 -7.24 -3.68 -3.10
N LEU A 5 -6.76 -2.56 -3.62
CA LEU A 5 -6.17 -1.47 -2.83
C LEU A 5 -7.16 -0.31 -2.76
N PHE A 6 -7.56 0.07 -1.56
CA PHE A 6 -8.53 1.15 -1.33
C PHE A 6 -8.21 1.93 -0.06
N THR A 7 -8.86 3.07 0.09
CA THR A 7 -8.75 3.92 1.28
C THR A 7 -10.10 3.99 1.99
N VAL A 8 -10.04 4.27 3.30
CA VAL A 8 -11.24 4.53 4.12
C VAL A 8 -10.99 5.72 5.04
N PRO A 9 -12.01 6.57 5.29
CA PRO A 9 -11.91 7.56 6.35
C PRO A 9 -11.60 6.90 7.70
N PRO A 10 -10.70 7.47 8.54
CA PRO A 10 -10.30 6.86 9.80
C PRO A 10 -11.47 6.50 10.73
N ARG A 11 -12.51 7.34 10.75
CA ARG A 11 -13.74 7.12 11.54
C ARG A 11 -14.53 5.89 11.10
N LYS A 12 -14.38 5.47 9.84
CA LYS A 12 -15.07 4.30 9.25
C LYS A 12 -14.24 3.02 9.32
N ALA A 13 -12.92 3.10 9.53
CA ALA A 13 -12.04 1.94 9.55
C ALA A 13 -12.47 0.88 10.59
N LYS A 14 -12.99 1.31 11.74
CA LYS A 14 -13.50 0.42 12.79
C LYS A 14 -14.70 -0.44 12.38
N PHE A 15 -15.41 -0.07 11.32
CA PHE A 15 -16.55 -0.83 10.80
C PHE A 15 -16.14 -1.88 9.75
N LEU A 16 -14.87 -1.88 9.32
CA LEU A 16 -14.39 -2.92 8.41
C LEU A 16 -14.21 -4.24 9.16
N PRO A 17 -14.73 -5.35 8.62
CA PRO A 17 -14.47 -6.66 9.19
C PRO A 17 -13.01 -7.05 8.93
N LYS A 18 -12.44 -7.92 9.78
CA LYS A 18 -11.09 -8.47 9.55
C LYS A 18 -11.03 -9.36 8.29
N VAL A 19 -12.17 -9.95 7.92
CA VAL A 19 -12.34 -10.82 6.75
C VAL A 19 -13.63 -10.43 6.06
N PHE A 20 -13.58 -10.22 4.74
CA PHE A 20 -14.75 -9.94 3.90
C PHE A 20 -14.84 -10.98 2.80
N ARG A 21 -15.95 -11.73 2.75
CA ARG A 21 -16.18 -12.82 1.78
C ARG A 21 -15.01 -13.82 1.67
N GLY A 22 -14.42 -14.19 2.81
CA GLY A 22 -13.27 -15.11 2.87
C GLY A 22 -11.90 -14.48 2.60
N VAL A 23 -11.85 -13.20 2.23
CA VAL A 23 -10.61 -12.46 1.96
C VAL A 23 -10.20 -11.65 3.18
N ARG A 24 -8.94 -11.76 3.62
CA ARG A 24 -8.40 -10.99 4.74
C ARG A 24 -8.21 -9.53 4.33
N LEU A 25 -8.67 -8.61 5.17
CA LEU A 25 -8.38 -7.18 5.02
C LEU A 25 -7.20 -6.81 5.91
N THR A 26 -6.18 -6.20 5.32
CA THR A 26 -4.95 -5.78 6.03
C THR A 26 -4.76 -4.28 5.85
N ALA A 27 -4.70 -3.54 6.95
CA ALA A 27 -4.31 -2.14 6.91
C ALA A 27 -2.79 -2.04 6.71
N ILE A 28 -2.37 -1.57 5.53
CA ILE A 28 -0.95 -1.48 5.14
C ILE A 28 -0.36 -0.08 5.28
N GLY A 29 -1.16 0.90 5.70
CA GLY A 29 -0.69 2.28 5.83
C GLY A 29 -1.78 3.28 6.16
N ARG A 30 -1.44 4.56 6.05
CA ARG A 30 -2.33 5.71 6.24
C ARG A 30 -2.08 6.77 5.19
N ILE A 31 -3.12 7.52 4.84
CA ILE A 31 -2.98 8.71 3.99
C ILE A 31 -2.42 9.85 4.83
N ILE A 32 -1.40 10.51 4.30
CA ILE A 32 -0.79 11.71 4.86
C ILE A 32 -0.90 12.86 3.86
N GLN A 33 -0.71 14.09 4.32
CA GLN A 33 -0.59 15.24 3.43
C GLN A 33 0.69 15.15 2.59
N GLY A 34 0.60 15.50 1.31
CA GLY A 34 1.71 15.47 0.36
C GLY A 34 1.47 14.54 -0.83
N ARG A 35 2.43 14.49 -1.75
CA ARG A 35 2.38 13.67 -2.98
C ARG A 35 3.52 12.66 -3.01
N LYS A 36 3.63 11.83 -1.97
CA LYS A 36 4.68 10.81 -1.81
C LYS A 36 4.10 9.51 -1.26
N VAL A 37 4.74 8.40 -1.59
CA VAL A 37 4.52 7.10 -0.95
C VAL A 37 5.76 6.79 -0.12
N LEU A 38 5.57 6.54 1.18
CA LEU A 38 6.66 6.24 2.11
C LEU A 38 6.53 4.80 2.59
N LEU A 39 7.65 4.08 2.56
CA LEU A 39 7.77 2.79 3.23
C LEU A 39 8.39 3.02 4.61
N LEU A 40 7.71 2.52 5.65
CA LEU A 40 8.25 2.50 7.00
C LEU A 40 9.04 1.19 7.18
N GLU A 41 10.30 1.33 7.58
CA GLU A 41 11.17 0.21 7.93
C GLU A 41 10.95 -0.19 9.40
N GLU A 42 11.37 -1.41 9.76
CA GLU A 42 11.26 -1.93 11.13
C GLU A 42 12.01 -1.07 12.15
N ASN A 43 13.07 -0.38 11.72
CA ASN A 43 13.86 0.56 12.52
C ASN A 43 13.15 1.92 12.74
N GLY A 44 11.93 2.09 12.25
CA GLY A 44 11.14 3.33 12.34
C GLY A 44 11.52 4.42 11.34
N ARG A 45 12.52 4.20 10.48
CA ARG A 45 12.88 5.12 9.40
C ARG A 45 11.86 5.03 8.27
N SER A 46 11.73 6.12 7.52
CA SER A 46 10.93 6.15 6.30
C SER A 46 11.82 6.36 5.09
N ARG A 47 11.51 5.67 4.00
CA ARG A 47 12.10 5.91 2.69
C ARG A 47 11.03 6.11 1.64
N GLU A 48 11.31 6.94 0.65
CA GLU A 48 10.40 7.15 -0.47
C GLU A 48 10.34 5.91 -1.36
N LEU A 49 9.13 5.42 -1.61
CA LEU A 49 8.89 4.31 -2.51
C LEU A 49 8.72 4.86 -3.93
N VAL A 50 9.79 4.77 -4.72
CA VAL A 50 9.78 5.23 -6.11
C VAL A 50 9.06 4.20 -6.98
N PRO A 51 7.97 4.57 -7.68
CA PRO A 51 7.30 3.65 -8.58
C PRO A 51 8.22 3.32 -9.76
N ARG A 52 8.54 2.04 -9.91
CA ARG A 52 9.35 1.55 -11.05
C ARG A 52 8.48 1.15 -12.25
N GLY A 53 7.17 1.12 -12.09
CA GLY A 53 6.23 0.61 -13.09
C GLY A 53 6.44 -0.88 -13.37
N TRP A 54 5.50 -1.45 -14.12
CA TRP A 54 5.65 -2.76 -14.75
C TRP A 54 5.83 -2.54 -16.25
N ASP A 55 6.85 -3.16 -16.82
CA ASP A 55 7.18 -3.06 -18.24
C ASP A 55 7.68 -4.43 -18.72
N PRO A 56 6.90 -5.16 -19.53
CA PRO A 56 7.25 -6.50 -19.98
C PRO A 56 8.39 -6.51 -21.00
N PHE A 57 8.76 -5.36 -21.58
CA PHE A 57 9.81 -5.24 -22.58
C PHE A 57 11.06 -4.52 -22.04
N ARG A 58 11.07 -4.20 -20.74
CA ARG A 58 12.22 -3.53 -20.11
C ARG A 58 13.46 -4.40 -20.23
N GLN A 59 14.41 -3.94 -21.04
CA GLN A 59 15.75 -4.52 -21.08
C GLN A 59 16.47 -4.12 -19.78
N VAL A 60 16.66 -5.08 -18.87
CA VAL A 60 17.52 -4.88 -17.70
C VAL A 60 18.97 -5.00 -18.20
N PRO A 61 19.78 -3.93 -18.16
CA PRO A 61 21.20 -4.05 -18.49
C PRO A 61 21.83 -5.07 -17.54
N ARG A 62 22.61 -6.00 -18.08
CA ARG A 62 23.45 -6.92 -17.29
C ARG A 62 24.59 -6.18 -16.62
#